data_AF-A0A7W1BF76-F1
#
_entry.id   AF-A0A7W1BF76-F1
#
_cell.length_a   1.000
_cell.length_b   1.000
_cell.length_c   1.000
_cell.angle_alpha   90.00
_cell.angle_beta   90.00
_cell.angle_gamma   90.00
#
_symmetry.space_group_name_H-M   'P 1'
#
loop_
_entity.id
_entity.type
_entity.pdbx_description
1 polymer ?
#
loop_
_entity_poly.entity_id
_entity_poly.type
_entity_poly.pdbx_seq_one_letter_code
_entity_poly.pdbx_strand_id
1 'polypeptide(L)'
;KYGFMEIPNAPEALGLVRTFENGFKPEQTTYYLGRQTLIPTARAGMPMWRKKIFRIMQRNARPATAFFGVPPGRVVELGAQVQF
;
A
#
# COMPACT_ATOMS: atom_id res chain seq x y z
N LYS A 1 -3.03 17.44 2.53
CA LYS A 1 -4.03 16.47 3.07
C LYS A 1 -4.67 15.80 1.87
N TYR A 2 -4.90 14.49 1.92
CA TYR A 2 -5.63 13.77 0.87
C TYR A 2 -6.94 13.23 1.42
N GLY A 3 -8.02 13.29 0.62
CA GLY A 3 -9.34 12.73 0.89
C GLY A 3 -9.56 11.35 0.26
N PHE A 4 -10.72 10.75 0.51
CA PHE A 4 -11.05 9.38 0.03
C PHE A 4 -11.06 9.24 -1.50
N MET A 5 -11.52 10.28 -2.21
CA MET A 5 -11.64 10.29 -3.68
C MET A 5 -10.41 10.87 -4.38
N GLU A 6 -9.45 11.38 -3.64
CA GLU A 6 -8.26 12.00 -4.21
C GLU A 6 -7.20 10.93 -4.50
N ILE A 7 -6.41 11.14 -5.54
CA ILE A 7 -5.28 10.26 -5.88
C ILE A 7 -4.04 10.83 -5.19
N PRO A 8 -3.55 10.19 -4.12
CA PRO A 8 -2.40 10.72 -3.40
C PRO A 8 -1.10 10.53 -4.18
N ASN A 9 -0.20 11.49 -4.05
CA ASN A 9 1.17 11.38 -4.53
C ASN A 9 2.12 11.54 -3.35
N ALA A 10 2.71 10.44 -2.90
CA ALA A 10 3.59 10.44 -1.74
C ALA A 10 4.86 11.29 -1.96
N PRO A 11 5.60 11.16 -3.09
CA PRO A 11 6.73 12.04 -3.37
C PRO A 11 6.40 13.54 -3.32
N GLU A 12 5.29 13.94 -3.93
CA GLU A 12 4.84 15.34 -3.98
C GLU A 12 4.51 15.85 -2.57
N ALA A 13 3.73 15.09 -1.80
CA ALA A 13 3.37 15.48 -0.44
C ALA A 13 4.57 15.61 0.49
N LEU A 14 5.57 14.72 0.35
CA LEU A 14 6.82 14.80 1.10
C LEU A 14 7.68 15.99 0.67
N GLY A 15 7.62 16.40 -0.60
CA GLY A 15 8.27 17.61 -1.11
C GLY A 15 7.80 18.90 -0.44
N LEU A 16 6.56 18.94 0.06
CA LEU A 16 5.98 20.11 0.74
C LEU A 16 6.43 20.25 2.20
N VAL A 17 7.09 19.22 2.76
CA VAL A 17 7.51 19.20 4.16
C VAL A 17 8.79 20.00 4.32
N ARG A 18 8.74 21.06 5.15
CA ARG A 18 9.87 21.99 5.37
C ARG A 18 10.96 21.46 6.31
N THR A 19 10.73 20.31 6.94
CA THR A 19 11.65 19.73 7.93
C THR A 19 12.91 19.13 7.32
N PHE A 20 12.98 18.97 6.00
CA PHE A 20 14.17 18.49 5.32
C PHE A 20 15.15 19.64 5.10
N GLU A 21 16.26 19.66 5.84
CA GLU A 21 17.30 20.71 5.75
C GLU A 21 17.79 20.95 4.31
N ASN A 22 17.90 19.88 3.52
CA ASN A 22 18.37 19.92 2.13
C ASN A 22 17.25 19.61 1.11
N GLY A 23 15.99 19.77 1.52
CA GLY A 23 14.82 19.40 0.73
C GLY A 23 14.62 17.88 0.59
N PHE A 24 13.40 17.48 0.23
CA PHE A 24 13.09 16.08 -0.04
C PHE A 24 13.62 15.67 -1.41
N LYS A 25 14.36 14.56 -1.47
CA LYS A 25 14.90 14.00 -2.73
C LYS A 25 14.25 12.63 -3.00
N PRO A 26 13.18 12.58 -3.82
CA PRO A 26 12.50 11.33 -4.15
C PRO A 26 13.47 10.29 -4.72
N GLU A 27 14.41 10.75 -5.55
CA GLU A 27 15.40 9.89 -6.20
C GLU A 27 16.47 9.33 -5.28
N GLN A 28 16.55 9.76 -4.01
CA GLN A 28 17.48 9.24 -3.01
C GLN A 28 16.76 8.52 -1.87
N THR A 29 15.42 8.55 -1.89
CA THR A 29 14.58 7.99 -0.83
C THR A 29 14.16 6.56 -1.17
N THR A 30 14.13 5.69 -0.16
CA THR A 30 13.55 4.35 -0.27
C THR A 30 12.23 4.32 0.48
N TYR A 31 11.19 3.85 -0.19
CA TYR A 31 9.83 3.75 0.36
C TYR A 31 9.58 2.31 0.81
N TYR A 32 9.16 2.15 2.05
CA TYR A 32 8.78 0.86 2.60
C TYR A 32 7.26 0.73 2.59
N LEU A 33 6.74 -0.32 1.96
CA LEU A 33 5.31 -0.57 1.85
C LEU A 33 4.98 -1.96 2.37
N GLY A 34 4.05 -2.05 3.31
CA GLY A 34 3.51 -3.32 3.78
C GLY A 34 2.60 -3.96 2.73
N ARG A 35 2.80 -5.24 2.46
CA ARG A 35 1.92 -6.03 1.58
C ARG A 35 1.36 -7.23 2.34
N GLN A 36 0.06 -7.19 2.61
CA GLN A 36 -0.61 -8.29 3.29
C GLN A 36 -1.17 -9.30 2.29
N THR A 37 -0.76 -10.56 2.43
CA THR A 37 -1.36 -11.69 1.72
C THR A 37 -2.38 -12.37 2.63
N LEU A 38 -3.64 -12.35 2.21
CA LEU A 38 -4.72 -12.93 2.98
C LEU A 38 -4.91 -14.42 2.68
N ILE A 39 -4.90 -15.24 3.74
CA ILE A 39 -5.09 -16.68 3.67
C ILE A 39 -6.46 -17.03 4.29
N PRO A 40 -7.44 -17.46 3.48
CA PRO A 40 -8.75 -17.86 3.99
C PRO A 40 -8.64 -19.11 4.86
N THR A 41 -9.22 -19.06 6.05
CA THR A 41 -9.29 -20.20 7.00
C THR A 41 -10.72 -20.61 7.29
N ALA A 42 -10.95 -21.79 7.86
CA ALA A 42 -12.27 -22.27 8.27
C ALA A 42 -12.79 -21.63 9.58
N ARG A 43 -12.05 -20.66 10.16
CA ARG A 43 -12.42 -20.02 11.42
C ARG A 43 -13.76 -19.29 11.29
N ALA A 44 -14.61 -19.43 12.32
CA ALA A 44 -15.91 -18.77 12.41
C ALA A 44 -15.79 -17.23 12.36
N GLY A 45 -16.80 -16.56 11.80
CA GLY A 45 -16.87 -15.09 11.65
C GLY A 45 -17.15 -14.62 10.22
N MET A 46 -16.83 -15.43 9.21
CA MET A 46 -17.17 -15.15 7.81
C MET A 46 -17.36 -16.46 7.02
N PRO A 47 -18.45 -16.62 6.24
CA PRO A 47 -18.63 -17.78 5.37
C PRO A 47 -17.50 -17.93 4.34
N MET A 48 -17.09 -19.17 4.04
CA MET A 48 -15.97 -19.45 3.14
C MET A 48 -16.12 -18.86 1.73
N TRP A 49 -17.34 -18.84 1.18
CA TRP A 49 -17.60 -18.25 -0.13
C TRP A 49 -17.30 -16.75 -0.13
N ARG A 50 -17.63 -16.03 0.95
CA ARG A 50 -17.36 -14.59 1.12
C ARG A 50 -15.86 -14.33 1.25
N LYS A 51 -15.12 -15.17 2.00
CA LYS A 51 -13.65 -15.07 2.09
C LYS A 51 -12.97 -15.25 0.73
N LYS A 52 -13.47 -16.17 -0.10
CA LYS A 52 -12.94 -16.40 -1.46
C LYS A 52 -13.14 -15.17 -2.35
N ILE A 53 -14.33 -14.57 -2.36
CA ILE A 53 -14.60 -13.34 -3.13
C ILE A 53 -13.68 -12.21 -2.67
N PHE A 54 -13.57 -12.00 -1.35
CA PHE A 54 -12.71 -10.95 -0.81
C PHE A 54 -11.24 -11.12 -1.22
N ARG A 55 -10.72 -12.35 -1.16
CA ARG A 55 -9.36 -12.67 -1.63
C ARG A 55 -9.18 -12.33 -3.12
N ILE A 56 -10.17 -12.63 -3.96
CA ILE A 56 -10.10 -12.30 -5.39
C ILE A 56 -10.10 -10.79 -5.58
N MET A 57 -10.98 -10.06 -4.90
CA MET A 57 -11.02 -8.59 -4.95
C MET A 57 -9.70 -7.98 -4.51
N GLN A 58 -9.14 -8.44 -3.38
CA GLN A 58 -7.86 -7.96 -2.88
C GLN A 58 -6.73 -8.18 -3.89
N ARG A 59 -6.69 -9.35 -4.54
CA ARG A 59 -5.65 -9.66 -5.54
C ARG A 59 -5.73 -8.77 -6.78
N ASN A 60 -6.93 -8.31 -7.14
CA ASN A 60 -7.17 -7.44 -8.29
C ASN A 60 -7.14 -5.95 -7.93
N ALA A 61 -7.03 -5.60 -6.64
CA ALA A 61 -6.94 -4.23 -6.21
C ALA A 61 -5.63 -3.59 -6.70
N ARG A 62 -5.68 -2.29 -6.98
CA ARG A 62 -4.51 -1.51 -7.36
C ARG A 62 -3.43 -1.61 -6.26
N PRO A 63 -2.18 -1.95 -6.60
CA PRO A 63 -1.09 -1.98 -5.63
C PRO A 63 -0.89 -0.62 -4.95
N ALA A 64 -0.48 -0.63 -3.67
CA ALA A 64 -0.23 0.58 -2.90
C ALA A 64 0.86 1.46 -3.55
N THR A 65 1.89 0.85 -4.14
CA THR A 65 2.95 1.52 -4.90
C THR A 65 2.39 2.41 -5.99
N ALA A 66 1.51 1.85 -6.81
CA ALA A 66 0.82 2.56 -7.89
C ALA A 66 -0.20 3.56 -7.34
N PHE A 67 -0.86 3.26 -6.22
CA PHE A 67 -1.81 4.18 -5.58
C PHE A 67 -1.16 5.49 -5.12
N PHE A 68 0.02 5.40 -4.49
CA PHE A 68 0.76 6.55 -3.96
C PHE A 68 1.75 7.20 -4.95
N GLY A 69 1.80 6.74 -6.20
CA GLY A 69 2.69 7.31 -7.23
C GLY A 69 4.18 7.13 -6.92
N VAL A 70 4.56 6.04 -6.24
CA VAL A 70 5.96 5.82 -5.86
C VAL A 70 6.78 5.39 -7.08
N PRO A 71 7.96 6.01 -7.33
CA PRO A 71 8.83 5.63 -8.43
C PRO A 71 9.23 4.13 -8.41
N PRO A 72 9.22 3.43 -9.55
CA PRO A 72 9.73 2.07 -9.65
C PRO A 72 11.19 1.97 -9.20
N GLY A 73 11.58 0.85 -8.60
CA GLY A 73 12.95 0.61 -8.14
C GLY A 73 13.33 1.36 -6.84
N ARG A 74 12.43 2.15 -6.26
CA ARG A 74 12.62 2.80 -4.95
C ARG A 74 11.74 2.24 -3.84
N VAL A 75 11.08 1.11 -4.09
CA VAL A 75 10.17 0.46 -3.15
C VAL A 75 10.78 -0.81 -2.60
N VAL A 76 10.66 -0.98 -1.29
CA VAL A 76 10.81 -2.26 -0.61
C VAL A 76 9.44 -2.70 -0.11
N GLU A 77 8.91 -3.80 -0.66
CA GLU A 77 7.67 -4.41 -0.18
C GLU A 77 7.96 -5.37 0.98
N LEU A 78 7.37 -5.11 2.15
CA LEU A 78 7.43 -5.98 3.31
C LEU A 78 6.18 -6.87 3.34
N GLY A 79 6.35 -8.13 2.97
CA GLY A 79 5.27 -9.11 2.92
C GLY A 79 4.89 -9.65 4.31
N ALA A 80 3.60 -9.70 4.61
CA ALA A 80 3.06 -10.39 5.78
C ALA A 80 1.90 -11.29 5.38
N GLN A 81 1.80 -12.47 5.99
CA GLN A 81 0.66 -13.37 5.80
C GLN A 81 -0.31 -13.20 6.95
N VAL A 82 -1.59 -13.00 6.63
CA VAL A 82 -2.65 -12.86 7.63
C VAL A 82 -3.71 -13.92 7.38
N GLN A 83 -3.97 -14.72 8.40
CA GLN A 83 -5.04 -15.71 8.41
C GLN A 83 -6.35 -15.05 8.82
N PHE A 84 -7.42 -15.28 8.06
CA PHE A 84 -8.73 -14.67 8.33
C PHE A 84 -9.91 -15.62 8.06
#